data_AF-A0A251S5G6-F1
#
_entry.id   AF-A0A251S5G6-F1
#
_cell.length_a   1.000
_cell.length_b   1.000
_cell.length_c   1.000
_cell.angle_alpha   90.00
_cell.angle_beta   90.00
_cell.angle_gamma   90.00
#
_symmetry.space_group_name_H-M   'P 1'
#
loop_
_entity.id
_entity.type
_entity.pdbx_description
1 polymer ?
#
loop_
_entity_poly.entity_id
_entity_poly.type
_entity_poly.pdbx_seq_one_letter_code
_entity_poly.pdbx_strand_id
1 'polypeptide(L)'
;MSVMQHAKNRALGEEIYRAYVTRALSGDLDDTPVIEQILKLRLAKAKLLGYNNYAELSMATKMATVDKAEELLEKLRNASCI
;
A
#
# COMPACT_ATOMS: atom_id res chain seq x y z
N MET A 1 14.98 0.59 -12.26
CA MET A 1 15.83 1.04 -11.14
C MET A 1 17.27 1.38 -11.51
N SER A 2 17.80 0.95 -12.67
CA SER A 2 19.18 1.26 -13.10
C SER A 2 19.54 2.76 -13.01
N VAL A 3 18.65 3.67 -13.41
CA VAL A 3 18.88 5.12 -13.27
C VAL A 3 18.99 5.55 -11.79
N MET A 4 18.08 5.09 -10.93
CA MET A 4 18.12 5.42 -9.49
C MET A 4 19.37 4.88 -8.78
N GLN A 5 19.92 3.76 -9.25
CA GLN A 5 21.08 3.10 -8.64
C GLN A 5 22.43 3.61 -9.18
N HIS A 6 22.47 4.11 -10.42
CA HIS A 6 23.73 4.35 -11.13
C HIS A 6 23.88 5.76 -11.71
N ALA A 7 22.81 6.57 -11.77
CA ALA A 7 22.92 7.93 -12.29
C ALA A 7 23.74 8.79 -11.33
N LYS A 8 24.84 9.36 -11.83
CA LYS A 8 25.64 10.36 -11.10
C LYS A 8 24.95 11.73 -11.04
N ASN A 9 24.00 11.98 -11.95
CA ASN A 9 23.25 13.23 -12.00
C ASN A 9 22.04 13.17 -11.06
N ARG A 10 22.09 13.95 -9.98
CA ARG A 10 21.00 14.05 -8.99
C ARG A 10 19.69 14.57 -9.59
N ALA A 11 19.74 15.53 -10.52
CA ALA A 11 18.55 16.08 -11.15
C ALA A 11 17.83 15.01 -11.99
N LEU A 12 18.58 14.18 -12.71
CA LEU A 12 18.01 13.04 -13.45
C LEU A 12 17.38 12.01 -12.50
N GLY A 13 18.04 11.71 -11.38
CA GLY A 13 17.47 10.84 -10.36
C GLY A 13 16.17 11.39 -9.76
N GLU A 14 16.13 12.69 -9.49
CA GLU A 14 14.94 13.37 -8.98
C GLU A 14 13.78 13.35 -9.99
N GLU A 15 14.05 13.65 -11.25
CA GLU A 15 13.04 13.65 -12.32
C GLU A 15 12.39 12.27 -12.47
N ILE A 16 13.21 11.22 -12.59
CA ILE A 16 12.71 9.85 -12.71
C ILE A 16 11.99 9.41 -11.44
N TYR A 17 12.50 9.76 -10.27
CA TYR A 17 11.83 9.47 -9.00
C TYR A 17 10.44 10.09 -8.95
N ARG A 18 10.33 11.40 -9.23
CA ARG A 18 9.06 12.13 -9.23
C ARG A 18 8.09 11.51 -10.24
N ALA A 19 8.52 11.33 -11.48
CA ALA A 19 7.70 10.70 -12.51
C ALA A 19 7.21 9.31 -12.10
N TYR A 20 8.02 8.52 -11.39
CA TYR A 20 7.66 7.18 -10.93
C TYR A 20 6.64 7.20 -9.78
N VAL A 21 6.85 8.04 -8.76
CA VAL A 21 5.98 8.10 -7.57
C VAL A 21 4.66 8.82 -7.84
N THR A 22 4.56 9.62 -8.92
CA THR A 22 3.32 10.32 -9.30
C THR A 22 2.56 9.65 -10.45
N ARG A 23 2.94 8.44 -10.87
CA ARG A 23 2.17 7.71 -11.89
C ARG A 23 0.77 7.44 -11.39
N ALA A 24 -0.19 7.49 -12.30
CA ALA A 24 -1.60 7.23 -12.03
C ALA A 24 -2.22 8.14 -10.94
N LEU A 25 -1.67 9.34 -10.74
CA LEU A 25 -2.24 10.34 -9.81
C LEU A 25 -2.93 11.51 -10.53
N SER A 26 -3.04 11.48 -11.86
CA SER A 26 -3.66 12.57 -12.63
C SER A 26 -4.07 12.15 -14.04
N GLY A 27 -4.96 12.96 -14.65
CA GLY A 27 -5.48 12.75 -15.99
C GLY A 27 -6.35 11.50 -16.10
N ASP A 28 -6.44 10.93 -17.31
CA ASP A 28 -7.28 9.76 -17.60
C ASP A 28 -6.82 8.47 -16.90
N LEU A 29 -5.61 8.47 -16.35
CA LEU A 29 -5.02 7.33 -15.65
C LEU A 29 -5.03 7.50 -14.13
N ASP A 30 -5.68 8.54 -13.60
CA ASP A 30 -5.79 8.74 -12.14
C ASP A 30 -6.56 7.57 -11.49
N ASP A 31 -5.87 6.82 -10.62
CA ASP A 31 -6.44 5.68 -9.90
C ASP A 31 -6.92 6.03 -8.48
N THR A 32 -6.68 7.26 -8.01
CA THR A 32 -7.16 7.78 -6.72
C THR A 32 -8.66 7.54 -6.50
N PRO A 33 -9.57 7.96 -7.41
CA PRO A 33 -11.01 7.74 -7.22
C PRO A 33 -11.41 6.25 -7.28
N VAL A 34 -10.64 5.43 -8.01
CA VAL A 34 -10.87 3.98 -8.08
C VAL A 34 -10.52 3.35 -6.73
N ILE A 35 -9.41 3.74 -6.11
CA ILE A 35 -8.99 3.26 -4.79
C ILE A 35 -10.03 3.66 -3.73
N GLU A 36 -10.51 4.90 -3.73
CA GLU A 36 -11.56 5.36 -2.81
C GLU A 36 -12.82 4.51 -2.91
N GLN A 37 -13.27 4.24 -4.14
CA GLN A 37 -14.45 3.41 -4.38
C GLN A 37 -14.22 1.96 -3.93
N ILE A 38 -13.03 1.39 -4.18
CA ILE A 38 -12.66 0.05 -3.71
C ILE A 38 -12.70 -0.01 -2.19
N LEU A 39 -12.15 0.98 -1.47
CA LEU A 39 -12.16 1.02 -0.01
C LEU A 39 -13.58 1.09 0.55
N LYS A 40 -14.44 1.93 -0.04
CA LYS A 40 -15.86 2.02 0.33
C LYS A 40 -16.58 0.69 0.15
N LEU A 41 -16.41 0.04 -1.01
CA LEU A 41 -17.03 -1.24 -1.31
C LEU A 41 -16.51 -2.37 -0.41
N ARG A 42 -15.20 -2.38 -0.12
CA ARG A 42 -14.59 -3.35 0.80
C ARG A 42 -15.13 -3.22 2.23
N LEU A 43 -15.28 -2.00 2.72
CA LEU A 43 -15.88 -1.75 4.04
C LEU A 43 -17.35 -2.19 4.07
N ALA A 44 -18.14 -1.85 3.04
CA ALA A 44 -19.53 -2.28 2.94
C ALA A 44 -19.65 -3.81 2.93
N LYS A 45 -18.81 -4.51 2.16
CA LYS A 45 -18.75 -5.97 2.11
C LYS A 45 -18.43 -6.58 3.47
N ALA A 46 -17.45 -6.04 4.21
CA ALA A 46 -17.10 -6.51 5.53
C ALA A 46 -18.27 -6.40 6.51
N LYS A 47 -18.93 -5.24 6.53
CA LYS A 47 -20.10 -5.00 7.39
C LYS A 47 -21.26 -5.93 7.08
N LEU A 48 -21.55 -6.18 5.80
CA LEU A 48 -22.60 -7.12 5.38
C LEU A 48 -22.36 -8.55 5.87
N LEU A 49 -21.10 -8.95 6.03
CA LEU A 49 -20.70 -10.27 6.50
C LEU A 49 -20.46 -10.33 8.02
N GLY A 50 -20.75 -9.25 8.75
CA GLY A 50 -20.63 -9.20 10.21
C GLY A 50 -19.22 -8.89 10.74
N TYR A 51 -18.31 -8.41 9.90
CA TYR A 51 -16.97 -7.97 10.31
C TYR A 51 -16.91 -6.45 10.49
N ASN A 52 -16.01 -5.95 11.35
CA ASN A 52 -15.87 -4.51 11.60
C ASN A 52 -15.20 -3.79 10.41
N ASN A 53 -14.27 -4.46 9.75
CA ASN A 53 -13.48 -3.91 8.65
C ASN A 53 -13.02 -5.01 7.67
N TYR A 54 -12.48 -4.59 6.52
CA TYR A 54 -12.06 -5.52 5.48
C TYR A 54 -10.80 -6.34 5.84
N ALA A 55 -9.95 -5.84 6.74
CA ALA A 55 -8.77 -6.59 7.19
C ALA A 55 -9.21 -7.84 7.95
N GLU A 56 -10.17 -7.72 8.87
CA GLU A 56 -10.77 -8.88 9.57
C GLU A 56 -11.37 -9.89 8.60
N LEU A 57 -12.19 -9.43 7.64
CA LEU A 57 -12.77 -10.30 6.61
C LEU A 57 -11.68 -11.03 5.79
N SER A 58 -10.60 -10.34 5.44
CA SER A 58 -9.47 -10.91 4.68
C SER A 58 -8.72 -11.98 5.48
N MET A 59 -8.62 -11.80 6.81
CA MET A 59 -7.92 -12.74 7.70
C MET A 59 -8.71 -14.01 7.99
N ALA A 60 -10.04 -14.00 7.81
CA ALA A 60 -10.90 -15.16 8.06
C ALA A 60 -10.48 -16.44 7.28
N THR A 61 -9.73 -16.31 6.19
CA THR A 61 -9.20 -17.44 5.40
C THR A 61 -7.67 -17.54 5.41
N LYS A 62 -6.99 -16.85 6.33
CA LYS A 62 -5.52 -16.81 6.42
C LYS A 62 -5.06 -17.35 7.77
N MET A 63 -3.77 -17.67 7.85
CA MET A 63 -3.15 -18.14 9.10
C MET A 63 -3.05 -17.03 10.16
N ALA A 64 -2.96 -15.76 9.73
CA ALA A 64 -2.78 -14.62 10.63
C ALA A 64 -4.11 -13.97 11.00
N THR A 65 -4.15 -13.37 12.20
CA THR A 65 -5.11 -12.32 12.55
C THR A 65 -4.52 -10.94 12.22
N VAL A 66 -5.32 -9.87 12.32
CA VAL A 66 -4.84 -8.49 12.14
C VAL A 66 -3.72 -8.21 13.14
N ASP A 67 -3.96 -8.46 14.43
CA ASP A 67 -2.98 -8.24 15.50
C ASP A 67 -1.67 -9.01 15.28
N LYS A 68 -1.74 -10.28 14.82
CA LYS A 68 -0.54 -11.09 14.58
C LYS A 68 0.25 -10.63 13.36
N ALA A 69 -0.44 -10.11 12.33
CA ALA A 69 0.24 -9.50 11.21
C ALA A 69 0.96 -8.21 11.64
N GLU A 70 0.30 -7.35 12.43
CA GLU A 70 0.89 -6.13 12.96
C GLU A 70 2.08 -6.40 13.90
N GLU A 71 1.96 -7.37 14.81
CA GLU A 71 3.04 -7.78 15.71
C GLU A 71 4.30 -8.19 14.93
N LEU A 72 4.14 -9.00 13.88
CA LEU A 72 5.27 -9.43 13.04
C LEU A 72 5.90 -8.25 12.30
N LEU A 73 5.08 -7.39 11.68
CA LEU A 73 5.58 -6.22 10.96
C LEU A 73 6.33 -5.27 11.89
N GLU A 74 5.81 -5.06 13.10
CA GLU A 74 6.42 -4.20 14.12
C GLU A 74 7.74 -4.78 14.63
N LYS A 75 7.80 -6.10 14.83
CA LYS A 75 9.05 -6.79 15.19
C LYS A 75 10.12 -6.60 14.11
N LEU A 76 9.76 -6.74 12.83
CA LEU A 76 10.69 -6.53 11.71
C LEU A 76 11.14 -5.07 11.60
N ARG A 77 10.21 -4.12 11.78
CA ARG A 77 10.51 -2.69 11.80
C ARG A 77 11.55 -2.35 12.86
N ASN A 78 11.33 -2.83 14.09
CA ASN A 78 12.25 -2.58 15.20
C ASN A 78 13.63 -3.23 14.98
N ALA A 79 13.67 -4.41 14.37
CA ALA A 79 14.94 -5.08 14.03
C ALA A 79 15.70 -4.38 12.90
N SER A 80 15.01 -3.72 11.96
CA SER A 80 15.64 -3.01 10.83
C SER A 80 16.16 -1.62 11.18
N CYS A 81 15.76 -1.05 12.32
CA CYS A 81 16.22 0.25 12.79
C CYS A 81 17.52 0.18 13.64
N ILE A 82 18.12 -1.01 13.74
CA ILE A 82 19.41 -1.29 14.39
C ILE A 82 20.44 -1.58 13.30
#